data_AF-F3CFZ3-F1
#
_entry.id   AF-F3CFZ3-F1
#
_cell.length_a   1.000
_cell.length_b   1.000
_cell.length_c   1.000
_cell.angle_alpha   90.00
_cell.angle_beta   90.00
_cell.angle_gamma   90.00
#
_symmetry.space_group_name_H-M   'P 1'
#
loop_
_entity.id
_entity.type
_entity.pdbx_description
1 polymer ?
#
loop_
_entity_poly.entity_id
_entity_poly.type
_entity_poly.pdbx_seq_one_letter_code
_entity_poly.pdbx_strand_id
1 'polypeptide(L)'
;RGATVVLHGDSFPEALAYSLKLVDEQGFVYIHPYDDPDTIAGQGTVAMEILRQQPGQLDAIFVPVGGGGLIAGIAAYVKYLRPEIKVIGVE
;
A
#
# COMPACT_ATOMS: atom_id res chain seq x y z
N ARG A 1 9.70 -3.80 16.04
CA ARG A 1 10.67 -4.92 15.95
C ARG A 1 10.29 -5.94 17.01
N GLY A 2 10.07 -7.20 16.63
CA GLY A 2 9.46 -8.24 17.48
C GLY A 2 8.80 -9.39 16.70
N ALA A 3 8.92 -9.41 15.37
CA ALA A 3 8.38 -10.47 14.52
C ALA A 3 9.33 -11.67 14.47
N THR A 4 8.75 -12.86 14.34
CA THR A 4 9.47 -14.09 14.02
C THR A 4 9.67 -14.16 12.52
N VAL A 5 10.93 -14.12 12.06
CA VAL A 5 11.27 -14.26 10.64
C VAL A 5 11.53 -15.73 10.33
N VAL A 6 10.85 -16.26 9.32
CA VAL A 6 11.08 -17.62 8.82
C VAL A 6 11.66 -17.52 7.41
N LEU A 7 12.90 -17.98 7.24
CA LEU A 7 13.55 -18.07 5.93
C LEU A 7 13.15 -19.39 5.28
N HIS A 8 12.46 -19.33 4.14
CA HIS A 8 12.01 -20.50 3.39
C HIS A 8 11.91 -20.19 1.89
N GLY A 9 12.37 -21.12 1.06
CA GLY A 9 12.42 -20.97 -0.40
C GLY A 9 13.62 -20.15 -0.88
N ASP A 10 13.98 -20.35 -2.15
CA ASP A 10 15.04 -19.61 -2.85
C ASP A 10 14.47 -18.45 -3.70
N SER A 11 13.14 -18.33 -3.75
CA SER A 11 12.42 -17.34 -4.54
C SER A 11 11.20 -16.80 -3.81
N PHE A 12 10.72 -15.61 -4.23
CA PHE A 12 9.50 -15.02 -3.66
C PHE A 12 8.26 -15.94 -3.81
N PRO A 13 8.01 -16.58 -4.97
CA PRO A 13 6.87 -17.50 -5.11
C PRO A 13 6.91 -18.67 -4.13
N GLU A 14 8.09 -19.23 -3.85
CA GLU A 14 8.25 -20.31 -2.86
C GLU A 14 7.99 -19.82 -1.44
N ALA A 15 8.53 -18.66 -1.07
CA ALA A 15 8.28 -18.04 0.23
C ALA A 15 6.79 -17.71 0.41
N LEU A 16 6.13 -17.21 -0.64
CA LEU A 16 4.70 -16.93 -0.64
C LEU A 16 3.89 -18.22 -0.45
N ALA A 17 4.16 -19.27 -1.22
CA ALA A 17 3.47 -20.55 -1.10
C ALA A 17 3.62 -21.14 0.31
N TYR A 18 4.81 -21.04 0.90
CA TYR A 18 5.04 -21.47 2.28
C TYR A 18 4.27 -20.61 3.30
N SER A 19 4.20 -19.28 3.10
CA SER A 19 3.42 -18.41 3.98
C SER A 19 1.91 -18.75 3.96
N LEU A 20 1.36 -19.10 2.79
CA LEU A 20 -0.03 -19.53 2.65
C LEU A 20 -0.27 -20.91 3.28
N LYS A 21 0.70 -21.81 3.21
CA LYS A 21 0.64 -23.08 3.94
C LYS A 21 0.58 -22.86 5.46
N LEU A 22 1.34 -21.90 6.00
CA LEU A 22 1.29 -21.58 7.43
C LEU A 22 -0.05 -20.97 7.85
N VAL A 23 -0.70 -20.21 6.97
CA VAL A 23 -2.06 -19.72 7.18
C VAL A 23 -3.02 -20.90 7.36
N ASP A 24 -2.97 -21.89 6.47
CA ASP A 24 -3.81 -23.07 6.53
C ASP A 24 -3.52 -23.95 7.76
N GLU A 25 -2.25 -24.18 8.09
CA GLU A 25 -1.83 -25.11 9.15
C GLU A 25 -1.92 -24.52 10.56
N GLN A 26 -1.68 -23.21 10.71
CA GLN A 26 -1.58 -22.55 12.02
C GLN A 26 -2.72 -21.55 12.27
N GLY A 27 -3.61 -21.34 11.30
CA GLY A 27 -4.73 -20.42 11.42
C GLY A 27 -4.31 -18.94 11.46
N PHE A 28 -3.17 -18.60 10.85
CA PHE A 28 -2.73 -17.22 10.75
C PHE A 28 -3.58 -16.41 9.77
N VAL A 29 -3.61 -15.09 9.94
CA VAL A 29 -4.19 -14.18 8.97
C VAL A 29 -3.11 -13.71 8.01
N TYR A 30 -3.33 -13.90 6.71
CA TYR A 30 -2.46 -13.34 5.69
C TYR A 30 -2.74 -11.85 5.53
N ILE A 31 -1.71 -11.01 5.67
CA ILE A 31 -1.81 -9.56 5.45
C ILE A 31 -1.21 -9.24 4.09
N HIS A 32 -2.05 -8.87 3.13
CA HIS A 32 -1.58 -8.55 1.78
C HIS A 32 -0.75 -7.25 1.80
N PRO A 33 0.43 -7.19 1.18
CA PRO A 33 1.26 -5.99 1.20
C PRO A 33 0.70 -4.76 0.45
N TYR A 34 -0.43 -4.89 -0.27
CA TYR A 34 -0.98 -3.79 -1.08
C TYR A 34 -2.44 -4.00 -1.54
N ASP A 35 -2.85 -5.23 -1.89
CA ASP A 35 -4.19 -5.54 -2.41
C ASP A 35 -5.16 -5.93 -1.27
N ASP A 36 -5.32 -5.00 -0.34
CA ASP A 36 -6.20 -5.14 0.82
C ASP A 36 -6.79 -3.76 1.16
N PRO A 37 -8.12 -3.63 1.35
CA PRO A 37 -8.76 -2.32 1.58
C PRO A 37 -8.18 -1.55 2.76
N ASP A 38 -7.86 -2.22 3.86
CA ASP A 38 -7.30 -1.58 5.06
C ASP A 38 -5.86 -1.11 4.82
N THR A 39 -5.08 -1.92 4.09
CA THR A 39 -3.72 -1.55 3.66
C THR A 39 -3.76 -0.32 2.76
N ILE A 40 -4.65 -0.28 1.76
CA ILE A 40 -4.85 0.86 0.84
C ILE A 40 -5.28 2.11 1.61
N ALA A 41 -6.27 1.98 2.49
CA ALA A 41 -6.76 3.09 3.31
C ALA A 41 -5.65 3.66 4.21
N GLY A 42 -4.86 2.77 4.82
CA GLY A 42 -3.68 3.13 5.59
C GLY A 42 -2.68 3.95 4.77
N GLN A 43 -2.35 3.52 3.54
CA GLN A 43 -1.45 4.29 2.68
C GLN A 43 -2.01 5.66 2.28
N GLY A 44 -3.34 5.78 2.14
CA GLY A 44 -4.02 7.04 1.84
C GLY A 44 -3.81 8.13 2.89
N THR A 45 -3.41 7.78 4.12
CA THR A 45 -3.07 8.77 5.15
C THR A 45 -1.92 9.70 4.75
N VAL A 46 -1.01 9.25 3.88
CA VAL A 46 0.04 10.09 3.31
C VAL A 46 -0.56 11.26 2.52
N ALA A 47 -1.63 11.03 1.75
CA ALA A 47 -2.32 12.10 1.04
C ALA A 47 -3.00 13.10 1.99
N MET A 48 -3.54 12.61 3.12
CA MET A 48 -4.10 13.47 4.16
C MET A 48 -3.05 14.41 4.74
N GLU A 49 -1.84 13.92 4.97
CA GLU A 49 -0.72 14.75 5.42
C GLU A 49 -0.27 15.75 4.35
N ILE A 50 -0.11 15.31 3.08
CA ILE A 50 0.27 16.19 1.96
C ILE A 50 -0.70 17.37 1.83
N LEU A 51 -2.02 17.12 1.80
CA LEU A 51 -3.01 18.18 1.64
C LEU A 51 -3.09 19.14 2.84
N ARG A 52 -2.75 18.66 4.05
CA ARG A 52 -2.65 19.51 5.25
C ARG A 52 -1.39 20.38 5.23
N GLN A 53 -0.28 19.82 4.79
CA GLN A 53 1.01 20.51 4.73
C GLN A 53 1.10 21.49 3.56
N GLN A 54 0.37 21.23 2.46
CA GLN A 54 0.26 22.10 1.30
C GLN A 54 -1.21 22.50 1.04
N PRO A 55 -1.77 23.45 1.82
CA PRO A 55 -3.16 23.87 1.67
C PRO A 55 -3.41 24.76 0.44
N GLY A 56 -2.34 25.31 -0.14
CA GLY A 56 -2.39 26.18 -1.31
C GLY A 56 -2.62 25.44 -2.62
N GLN A 57 -2.08 26.00 -3.71
CA GLN A 57 -2.13 25.36 -5.02
C GLN A 57 -1.18 24.15 -5.05
N LEU A 58 -1.72 23.02 -5.53
CA LEU A 58 -0.99 21.78 -5.78
C LEU A 58 -1.52 21.20 -7.10
N ASP A 59 -0.70 21.19 -8.14
CA ASP A 59 -1.16 20.79 -9.48
C ASP A 59 -1.07 19.27 -9.70
N ALA A 60 -0.06 18.63 -9.11
CA ALA A 60 0.19 17.20 -9.30
C ALA A 60 0.92 16.55 -8.11
N ILE A 61 0.70 15.26 -7.93
CA ILE A 61 1.41 14.37 -7.01
C ILE A 61 1.94 13.18 -7.82
N PHE A 62 3.26 12.97 -7.78
CA PHE A 62 3.91 11.81 -8.36
C PHE A 62 4.07 10.73 -7.29
N VAL A 63 3.63 9.51 -7.59
CA VAL A 63 3.59 8.41 -6.62
C VAL A 63 4.36 7.21 -7.20
N PRO A 64 5.34 6.64 -6.48
CA PRO A 64 5.98 5.40 -6.90
C PRO A 64 4.98 4.24 -6.88
N VAL A 65 5.03 3.39 -7.90
CA VAL A 65 4.10 2.28 -8.09
C VAL A 65 4.88 0.96 -8.12
N GLY A 66 4.62 0.12 -7.11
CA GLY A 66 4.94 -1.31 -7.14
C GLY A 66 3.65 -2.10 -7.31
N GLY A 67 3.15 -2.69 -6.23
CA GLY A 67 1.83 -3.36 -6.22
C GLY A 67 0.61 -2.42 -6.24
N GLY A 68 0.80 -1.10 -6.30
CA GLY A 68 -0.29 -0.13 -6.46
C GLY A 68 -0.99 0.36 -5.19
N GLY A 69 -0.78 -0.27 -4.02
CA GLY A 69 -1.49 0.09 -2.78
C GLY A 69 -1.33 1.56 -2.35
N LEU A 70 -0.11 2.12 -2.50
CA LEU A 70 0.17 3.52 -2.17
C LEU A 70 -0.58 4.50 -3.08
N ILE A 71 -0.47 4.32 -4.40
CA ILE A 71 -1.15 5.21 -5.35
C ILE A 71 -2.67 5.06 -5.27
N ALA A 72 -3.20 3.86 -5.00
CA ALA A 72 -4.62 3.65 -4.79
C ALA A 72 -5.14 4.46 -3.60
N GLY A 73 -4.44 4.40 -2.45
CA GLY A 73 -4.81 5.14 -1.25
C GLY A 73 -4.72 6.66 -1.45
N ILE A 74 -3.62 7.13 -2.05
CA ILE A 74 -3.42 8.55 -2.35
C ILE A 74 -4.49 9.05 -3.33
N ALA A 75 -4.72 8.32 -4.43
CA ALA A 75 -5.70 8.71 -5.43
C ALA A 75 -7.11 8.77 -4.85
N ALA A 76 -7.52 7.76 -4.08
CA ALA A 76 -8.84 7.73 -3.45
C ALA A 76 -9.08 8.99 -2.57
N TYR A 77 -8.14 9.31 -1.70
CA TYR A 77 -8.26 10.46 -0.80
C TYR A 77 -8.20 11.81 -1.55
N VAL A 78 -7.22 11.97 -2.44
CA VAL A 78 -7.03 13.22 -3.20
C VAL A 78 -8.21 13.47 -4.12
N LYS A 79 -8.69 12.46 -4.86
CA LYS A 79 -9.81 12.63 -5.78
C LYS A 79 -11.13 12.89 -5.09
N TYR A 80 -11.29 12.45 -3.85
CA TYR A 80 -12.45 12.78 -3.04
C TYR A 80 -12.48 14.26 -2.62
N LEU A 81 -11.33 14.84 -2.22
CA LEU A 81 -11.29 16.21 -1.69
C LEU A 81 -10.93 17.29 -2.70
N ARG A 82 -10.00 16.98 -3.62
CA ARG A 82 -9.37 17.91 -4.57
C ARG A 82 -9.21 17.22 -5.94
N PRO A 83 -10.33 16.89 -6.62
CA PRO A 83 -10.33 16.09 -7.85
C PRO A 83 -9.51 16.67 -9.00
N GLU A 84 -9.24 17.98 -8.98
CA GLU A 84 -8.43 18.69 -9.97
C GLU A 84 -6.94 18.35 -9.92
N ILE A 85 -6.44 17.91 -8.76
CA ILE A 85 -5.02 17.57 -8.57
C ILE A 85 -4.70 16.31 -9.35
N LYS A 86 -3.67 16.34 -10.20
CA LYS A 86 -3.23 15.16 -10.96
C LYS A 86 -2.53 14.18 -10.02
N VAL A 87 -2.89 12.91 -10.09
CA VAL A 87 -2.16 11.83 -9.39
C VAL A 87 -1.52 10.97 -10.47
N ILE A 88 -0.19 10.91 -10.47
CA ILE A 88 0.61 10.34 -11.57
C ILE A 88 1.47 9.22 -11.00
N GLY A 89 1.26 8.00 -11.48
CA GLY A 89 2.10 6.86 -11.14
C GLY A 89 3.46 6.90 -11.85
N VAL A 90 4.49 6.41 -11.17
CA VAL A 90 5.86 6.27 -11.68
C VAL A 90 6.36 4.87 -11.34
N GLU A 91 6.89 4.14 -12.32
CA GLU A 91 7.37 2.76 -12.24
C GLU A 91 8.83 2.64 -12.67
#